data_AF-A0A1C5XYC6-F1
#
_entry.id   AF-A0A1C5XYC6-F1
#
_cell.length_a   1.000
_cell.length_b   1.000
_cell.length_c   1.000
_cell.angle_alpha   90.00
_cell.angle_beta   90.00
_cell.angle_gamma   90.00
#
_symmetry.space_group_name_H-M   'P 1'
#
loop_
_entity.id
_entity.type
_entity.pdbx_description
1 polymer ?
#
loop_
_entity_poly.entity_id
_entity_poly.type
_entity_poly.pdbx_seq_one_letter_code
_entity_poly.pdbx_strand_id
1 'polypeptide(L)'
;MGNMKLHRMEEWESVFHTKQIEHVYYTSDMLVRKVTGYIIISRKSLSNGIIKNSERRKRVRWDGFGRCYNINNNTRLRDHDIHF
;
A
#
# COMPACT_ATOMS: atom_id res chain seq x y z
N MET A 1 8.00 12.98 -18.51
CA MET A 1 7.96 11.57 -18.06
C MET A 1 8.89 11.47 -16.86
N GLY A 2 8.35 11.32 -15.65
CA GLY A 2 9.16 11.33 -14.42
C GLY A 2 10.13 10.15 -14.38
N ASN A 3 11.35 10.39 -13.93
CA ASN A 3 12.38 9.35 -13.75
C ASN A 3 11.84 8.26 -12.83
N MET A 4 11.54 7.08 -13.39
CA MET A 4 11.20 5.89 -12.62
C MET A 4 12.46 5.37 -11.93
N LYS A 5 12.80 5.94 -10.77
CA LYS A 5 13.87 5.45 -9.90
C LYS A 5 13.28 4.69 -8.71
N LEU A 6 14.04 3.76 -8.16
CA LEU A 6 13.72 3.17 -6.86
C LEU A 6 14.18 4.12 -5.75
N HIS A 7 13.50 4.06 -4.61
CA HIS A 7 13.70 4.98 -3.49
C HIS A 7 14.25 4.24 -2.27
N ARG A 8 14.98 4.95 -1.40
CA ARG A 8 15.41 4.40 -0.10
C ARG A 8 14.26 4.41 0.90
N MET A 9 14.39 3.66 1.98
CA MET A 9 13.34 3.59 3.00
C MET A 9 13.02 4.96 3.61
N GLU A 10 13.99 5.88 3.74
CA GLU A 10 13.73 7.21 4.29
C GLU A 10 12.75 8.01 3.41
N GLU A 11 12.87 7.88 2.07
CA GLU A 11 11.92 8.48 1.12
C GLU A 11 10.55 7.79 1.18
N TRP A 12 10.48 6.51 1.53
CA TRP A 12 9.20 5.82 1.75
C TRP A 12 8.54 6.30 3.03
N GLU A 13 9.28 6.46 4.13
CA GLU A 13 8.72 6.89 5.42
C GLU A 13 8.18 8.33 5.38
N SER A 14 8.76 9.21 4.55
CA SER A 14 8.26 10.59 4.41
C SER A 14 6.88 10.67 3.73
N VAL A 15 6.56 9.72 2.85
CA VAL A 15 5.26 9.64 2.16
C VAL A 15 4.29 8.70 2.87
N PHE A 16 4.79 7.65 3.53
CA PHE A 16 4.00 6.75 4.37
C PHE A 16 3.73 7.37 5.73
N HIS A 17 2.67 8.16 5.81
CA HIS A 17 2.24 8.77 7.07
C HIS A 17 1.66 7.77 8.09
N THR A 18 1.48 6.49 7.71
CA THR A 18 0.86 5.49 8.58
C THR A 18 1.79 4.30 8.80
N LYS A 19 1.83 3.79 10.06
CA LYS A 19 2.57 2.59 10.51
C LYS A 19 2.02 1.28 9.94
N GLN A 20 1.59 1.29 8.68
CA GLN A 20 0.92 0.17 8.03
C GLN A 20 1.89 -0.78 7.32
N ILE A 21 3.19 -0.45 7.31
CA ILE A 21 4.23 -1.30 6.76
C ILE A 21 4.37 -2.56 7.61
N GLU A 22 4.27 -3.70 6.96
CA GLU A 22 4.47 -5.02 7.57
C GLU A 22 5.86 -5.56 7.24
N HIS A 23 6.30 -5.42 5.99
CA HIS A 23 7.62 -5.88 5.58
C HIS A 23 8.13 -5.13 4.36
N VAL A 24 9.44 -4.91 4.29
CA VAL A 24 10.12 -4.23 3.20
C VAL A 24 11.14 -5.19 2.58
N TYR A 25 11.17 -5.21 1.25
CA TYR A 25 12.10 -6.03 0.48
C TYR A 25 13.02 -5.10 -0.29
N TYR A 26 14.32 -5.25 -0.07
CA TYR A 26 15.34 -4.41 -0.67
C TYR A 26 16.00 -5.09 -1.89
N THR A 27 16.65 -4.28 -2.73
CA THR A 27 17.69 -4.71 -3.67
C THR A 27 19.03 -4.88 -2.94
N SER A 28 20.06 -5.36 -3.64
CA SER A 28 21.44 -5.39 -3.11
C SER A 28 21.94 -4.01 -2.66
N ASP A 29 21.48 -2.96 -3.34
CA ASP A 29 21.94 -1.59 -3.13
C ASP A 29 21.09 -0.84 -2.09
N MET A 30 20.32 -1.59 -1.28
CA MET A 30 19.44 -1.07 -0.23
C MET A 30 18.30 -0.15 -0.73
N LEU A 31 17.92 -0.28 -2.00
CA LEU A 31 16.75 0.40 -2.55
C LEU A 31 15.50 -0.46 -2.34
N VAL A 32 14.37 0.16 -2.06
CA VAL A 32 13.11 -0.55 -1.83
C VAL A 32 12.60 -1.12 -3.15
N ARG A 33 12.54 -2.46 -3.23
CA ARG A 33 12.00 -3.20 -4.38
C ARG A 33 10.52 -3.46 -4.25
N LYS A 34 10.04 -3.67 -3.02
CA LYS A 34 8.66 -4.04 -2.71
C LYS A 34 8.38 -3.77 -1.24
N VAL A 35 7.15 -3.33 -0.94
CA VAL A 35 6.64 -3.18 0.43
C VAL A 35 5.36 -3.97 0.56
N THR A 36 5.17 -4.68 1.67
CA THR A 36 3.87 -5.24 2.06
C THR A 36 3.39 -4.54 3.31
N GLY A 37 2.08 -4.39 3.41
CA GLY A 37 1.46 -3.70 4.52
C GLY A 37 -0.04 -3.76 4.46
N TYR A 38 -0.68 -2.80 5.10
CA TYR A 38 -2.12 -2.71 5.19
C TYR A 38 -2.61 -1.37 4.65
N ILE A 39 -3.87 -1.31 4.26
CA ILE A 39 -4.63 -0.07 4.06
C ILE A 39 -5.95 -0.20 4.83
N ILE A 40 -6.53 0.92 5.23
CA ILE A 40 -7.88 0.95 5.76
C ILE A 40 -8.84 1.13 4.60
N ILE A 41 -9.80 0.22 4.47
CA ILE A 41 -10.90 0.33 3.52
C ILE A 41 -12.22 0.39 4.28
N SER A 42 -13.12 1.23 3.81
CA SER A 42 -14.50 1.24 4.29
C SER A 42 -15.31 0.24 3.47
N ARG A 43 -15.99 -0.71 4.14
CA ARG A 43 -16.90 -1.66 3.52
C ARG A 43 -18.30 -1.41 4.01
N LYS A 44 -19.22 -1.18 3.05
CA LYS A 44 -20.67 -1.22 3.33
C LYS A 44 -21.06 -2.65 3.70
N SER A 45 -21.64 -2.82 4.88
CA SER A 45 -22.23 -4.05 5.38
C SER A 45 -23.67 -3.80 5.77
N LEU A 46 -24.57 -4.71 5.40
CA LEU A 46 -25.94 -4.72 5.90
C LEU A 46 -25.96 -5.55 7.19
N SER A 47 -26.29 -4.92 8.31
CA SER A 47 -26.48 -5.60 9.60
C SER A 47 -27.87 -5.28 10.12
N ASN A 48 -28.72 -6.29 10.29
CA ASN A 48 -30.09 -6.16 10.79
C ASN A 48 -30.93 -5.11 10.02
N GLY A 49 -30.83 -5.09 8.69
CA GLY A 49 -31.57 -4.15 7.84
C GLY A 49 -30.98 -2.73 7.77
N ILE A 50 -29.90 -2.44 8.52
CA ILE A 50 -29.23 -1.13 8.51
C ILE A 50 -27.91 -1.23 7.74
N ILE A 51 -27.71 -0.33 6.76
CA ILE A 51 -26.44 -0.19 6.06
C ILE A 51 -25.47 0.54 6.98
N LYS A 52 -24.36 -0.11 7.32
CA LYS A 52 -23.25 0.49 8.07
C LYS A 52 -21.97 0.42 7.26
N ASN A 53 -21.17 1.48 7.35
CA ASN A 53 -19.79 1.46 6.89
C ASN A 53 -18.92 0.92 8.03
N SER A 54 -18.20 -0.17 7.78
CA SER A 54 -17.21 -0.72 8.72
C SER A 54 -15.82 -0.54 8.15
N GLU A 55 -14.91 -0.04 8.97
CA GLU A 55 -13.50 0.03 8.60
C GLU A 55 -12.87 -1.35 8.72
N ARG A 56 -12.10 -1.73 7.71
CA ARG A 56 -11.37 -2.99 7.68
C ARG A 56 -9.94 -2.76 7.20
N ARG A 57 -9.00 -3.40 7.89
CA ARG A 57 -7.62 -3.54 7.42
C ARG A 57 -7.58 -4.53 6.25
N LYS A 58 -7.12 -4.06 5.09
CA LYS A 58 -6.85 -4.89 3.92
C LYS A 58 -5.35 -4.95 3.68
N ARG A 59 -4.81 -6.17 3.55
CA ARG A 59 -3.40 -6.39 3.26
C ARG A 59 -3.12 -6.14 1.78
N VAL A 60 -2.04 -5.41 1.49
CA VAL A 60 -1.66 -4.98 0.15
C VAL A 60 -0.15 -5.04 -0.03
N ARG A 61 0.29 -4.86 -1.28
CA ARG A 61 1.69 -4.80 -1.69
C ARG A 61 1.91 -3.60 -2.58
N TRP A 62 2.93 -2.81 -2.30
CA TRP A 62 3.47 -1.81 -3.23
C TRP A 62 4.70 -2.35 -3.94
N ASP A 63 4.84 -2.05 -5.23
CA ASP A 63 6.12 -2.23 -5.92
C ASP A 63 7.10 -1.10 -5.58
N GLY A 64 8.36 -1.21 -5.99
CA GLY A 64 9.38 -0.21 -5.70
C GLY A 64 9.12 1.17 -6.31
N PHE A 65 8.11 1.31 -7.17
CA PHE A 65 7.67 2.57 -7.79
C PHE A 65 6.40 3.13 -7.14
N GLY A 66 5.95 2.56 -6.01
CA GLY A 66 4.79 3.03 -5.27
C GLY A 66 3.45 2.54 -5.81
N ARG A 67 3.39 1.63 -6.80
CA ARG A 67 2.10 1.13 -7.31
C ARG A 67 1.53 0.08 -6.36
N CYS A 68 0.28 0.26 -5.97
CA CYS A 68 -0.41 -0.58 -4.99
C CYS A 68 -1.18 -1.72 -5.66
N TYR A 69 -1.08 -2.90 -5.05
CA TYR A 69 -1.74 -4.11 -5.48
C TYR A 69 -2.36 -4.84 -4.30
N ASN A 70 -3.51 -5.45 -4.52
CA ASN A 70 -4.06 -6.42 -3.57
C ASN A 70 -3.10 -7.62 -3.46
N ILE A 71 -2.77 -8.01 -2.22
CA ILE A 71 -1.77 -9.05 -1.98
C ILE A 71 -2.23 -10.44 -2.46
N ASN A 72 -3.54 -10.69 -2.47
CA ASN A 72 -4.08 -12.02 -2.76
C ASN A 72 -4.25 -12.30 -4.26
N ASN A 73 -4.46 -11.26 -5.08
CA ASN A 73 -4.83 -11.44 -6.48
C ASN A 73 -4.17 -10.44 -7.45
N ASN A 74 -3.19 -9.66 -6.97
CA ASN A 74 -2.45 -8.66 -7.76
C ASN A 74 -3.33 -7.65 -8.52
N THR A 75 -4.60 -7.48 -8.16
CA THR A 75 -5.43 -6.42 -8.74
C THR A 75 -4.88 -5.07 -8.29
N ARG A 76 -4.63 -4.16 -9.24
CA ARG A 76 -4.08 -2.83 -8.95
C ARG A 76 -5.11 -1.95 -8.25
N LEU A 77 -4.68 -1.27 -7.19
CA LEU A 77 -5.48 -0.41 -6.34
C LEU A 77 -4.98 1.04 -6.47
N ARG A 78 -5.30 1.70 -7.59
CA ARG A 78 -4.69 2.98 -7.99
C ARG A 78 -4.89 4.11 -6.98
N ASP A 79 -6.04 4.12 -6.29
CA ASP A 79 -6.35 5.12 -5.25
C ASP A 79 -5.44 5.03 -4.02
N HIS A 80 -4.63 3.96 -3.94
CA HIS A 80 -3.67 3.71 -2.88
C HIS A 80 -2.23 3.65 -3.42
N ASP A 81 -2.00 4.08 -4.67
CA ASP A 81 -0.65 4.30 -5.18
C ASP A 81 0.04 5.40 -4.37
N ILE A 82 1.36 5.30 -4.27
CA ILE A 82 2.23 6.24 -3.57
C ILE A 82 2.98 7.04 -4.59
N HIS A 83 3.09 8.34 -4.32
CA HIS A 83 3.80 9.29 -5.15
C HIS A 83 4.93 9.88 -4.31
N PHE A 84 6.14 9.78 -4.84
CA PHE A 84 7.38 10.30 -4.28
C PHE A 84 7.71 11.67 -4.88
#